data_AF-A0A7C3K493-F1
#
_entry.id   AF-A0A7C3K493-F1
#
_cell.length_a   1.000
_cell.length_b   1.000
_cell.length_c   1.000
_cell.angle_alpha   90.00
_cell.angle_beta   90.00
_cell.angle_gamma   90.00
#
_symmetry.space_group_name_H-M   'P 1'
#
loop_
_entity.id
_entity.type
_entity.pdbx_description
1 polymer ?
#
loop_
_entity_poly.entity_id
_entity_poly.type
_entity_poly.pdbx_seq_one_letter_code
_entity_poly.pdbx_strand_id
1 'polypeptide(L)' 'MVDYFERKLDNKRRLTIPAELRDEFMTGVVVTRGFKNYLHLYPKAVWDELVEPELQGSILDERVA' A
#
# COMPACT_ATOMS: atom_id res chain seq x y z
N MET A 1 -7.67 16.74 -5.95
CA MET A 1 -6.38 16.91 -6.65
C MET A 1 -5.58 15.66 -6.33
N VAL A 2 -5.10 14.93 -7.32
CA VAL A 2 -4.32 13.70 -7.12
C VAL A 2 -2.87 14.05 -7.37
N ASP A 3 -2.01 13.85 -6.37
CA ASP A 3 -0.57 14.04 -6.53
C ASP A 3 0.03 12.85 -7.30
N TYR A 4 0.96 13.14 -8.21
CA TYR A 4 1.61 12.15 -9.06
C TYR A 4 3.13 12.33 -9.02
N PHE A 5 3.85 11.23 -8.81
CA PHE A 5 5.30 11.19 -8.75
C PHE A 5 5.86 10.12 -9.68
N GLU A 6 6.78 10.50 -10.57
CA GLU A 6 7.52 9.57 -11.43
C GLU A 6 8.95 9.35 -10.89
N ARG A 7 9.34 8.09 -10.70
CA ARG A 7 10.68 7.69 -10.24
C ARG A 7 11.13 6.41 -10.94
N LYS A 8 12.42 6.31 -11.22
CA LYS A 8 13.02 5.06 -11.69
C LYS A 8 13.33 4.14 -10.50
N LEU A 9 13.12 2.85 -10.70
CA LEU A 9 13.66 1.84 -9.79
C LEU A 9 15.18 1.88 -9.84
N ASP A 10 15.81 1.72 -8.68
CA ASP A 10 17.24 1.56 -8.62
C ASP A 10 17.69 0.14 -9.04
N ASN A 11 19.00 -0.07 -9.11
CA ASN A 11 19.60 -1.36 -9.50
C ASN A 11 19.24 -2.52 -8.54
N LYS A 12 18.70 -2.21 -7.36
CA LYS A 12 18.26 -3.19 -6.35
C LYS A 12 16.74 -3.36 -6.33
N ARG A 13 16.03 -2.82 -7.34
CA ARG A 13 14.56 -2.85 -7.46
C ARG A 13 13.85 -2.13 -6.31
N ARG A 14 14.43 -1.02 -5.81
CA ARG A 14 13.81 -0.17 -4.80
C ARG A 14 13.24 1.08 -5.45
N LEU A 15 12.08 1.50 -4.95
CA LEU A 15 11.46 2.79 -5.26
C LEU A 15 11.61 3.70 -4.03
N THR A 16 12.14 4.90 -4.22
CA THR A 16 12.28 5.86 -3.11
C THR A 16 10.97 6.61 -2.91
N ILE A 17 10.44 6.61 -1.68
CA ILE A 17 9.26 7.41 -1.31
C ILE A 17 9.63 8.90 -1.38
N PRO A 18 8.82 9.73 -2.08
CA PRO A 18 8.97 11.19 -2.12
C PRO A 18 9.12 11.78 -0.71
N ALA A 19 9.97 12.79 -0.57
CA ALA A 19 10.32 13.32 0.75
C ALA A 19 9.11 13.85 1.51
N GLU A 20 8.15 14.42 0.78
CA GLU A 20 6.91 15.00 1.29
C GLU A 20 5.99 13.96 1.93
N LEU A 21 6.14 12.68 1.56
CA LEU A 21 5.31 11.57 2.06
C LEU A 21 6.01 10.74 3.13
N ARG A 22 7.33 10.94 3.36
CA ARG A 22 8.11 10.04 4.22
C ARG A 22 7.59 9.97 5.64
N ASP A 23 7.16 11.10 6.19
CA ASP A 23 6.70 11.20 7.58
C ASP A 23 5.51 10.26 7.85
N GLU A 24 4.62 10.08 6.88
CA GLU A 24 3.45 9.18 6.99
C GLU A 24 3.85 7.70 7.07
N PHE A 25 5.00 7.33 6.50
CA PHE A 25 5.48 5.94 6.45
C PHE A 25 6.56 5.62 7.50
N MET A 26 6.93 6.57 8.37
CA MET A 26 8.02 6.42 9.33
C MET A 26 7.81 5.27 10.33
N THR A 27 6.55 4.99 10.69
CA THR A 27 6.18 3.93 11.65
C THR A 27 6.12 2.54 11.01
N GLY A 28 6.23 2.47 9.69
CA GLY A 28 6.18 1.23 8.93
C GLY A 28 5.31 1.35 7.68
N VAL A 29 5.52 0.41 6.77
CA VAL A 29 4.84 0.37 5.48
C VAL A 29 4.36 -1.04 5.17
N VAL A 30 3.16 -1.14 4.62
CA VAL A 30 2.60 -2.39 4.10
C VAL A 30 2.41 -2.25 2.60
N VAL A 31 2.90 -3.25 1.85
CA VAL A 31 2.77 -3.35 0.39
C VAL A 31 1.87 -4.53 0.08
N THR A 32 0.84 -4.33 -0.74
CA THR A 32 -0.02 -5.42 -1.23
C THR A 32 -0.18 -5.37 -2.74
N ARG A 33 -0.64 -6.48 -3.32
CA ARG A 33 -1.05 -6.49 -4.73
C ARG A 33 -2.32 -5.68 -4.89
N GLY A 34 -2.34 -4.79 -5.87
CA GLY A 34 -3.55 -4.12 -6.32
C GLY A 34 -4.45 -5.07 -7.12
N PHE A 35 -5.61 -4.57 -7.54
CA PHE A 35 -6.58 -5.35 -8.30
C PHE A 35 -6.16 -5.62 -9.76
N LYS A 36 -5.15 -4.90 -10.27
CA LYS A 36 -4.59 -5.07 -11.61
C LYS A 36 -3.06 -5.11 -11.52
N ASN A 37 -2.37 -4.65 -12.57
CA ASN A 37 -0.90 -4.61 -12.60
C ASN A 37 -0.34 -3.38 -11.86
N TYR A 38 -0.62 -3.30 -10.57
CA TYR A 38 -0.08 -2.27 -9.68
C TYR A 38 -0.05 -2.78 -8.24
N LEU A 39 0.62 -2.04 -7.37
CA LEU A 39 0.72 -2.35 -5.94
C LEU A 39 0.01 -1.25 -5.14
N HIS A 40 -0.57 -1.63 -4.01
CA HIS A 40 -0.99 -0.67 -3.00
C HIS A 40 0.12 -0.51 -1.95
N LEU A 41 0.20 0.69 -1.38
CA LEU A 41 1.11 1.04 -0.31
C LEU A 41 0.29 1.72 0.79
N TYR A 42 0.39 1.22 2.02
CA TYR A 42 -0.31 1.78 3.17
C TYR A 42 0.67 2.10 4.29
N PRO A 43 0.50 3.24 4.99
CA PRO A 43 1.08 3.41 6.31
C PRO A 43 0.65 2.27 7.22
N LYS A 44 1.55 1.79 8.08
CA LYS A 44 1.23 0.65 8.96
C LYS A 44 -0.01 0.90 9.81
N ALA A 45 -0.17 2.09 10.36
CA ALA A 45 -1.35 2.43 11.18
C ALA A 45 -2.66 2.31 10.39
N VAL A 46 -2.69 2.82 9.15
CA VAL A 46 -3.87 2.73 8.26
C VAL A 46 -4.19 1.28 7.94
N TRP A 47 -3.17 0.45 7.70
CA TRP A 47 -3.35 -0.96 7.46
C TRP A 47 -4.01 -1.65 8.66
N ASP A 48 -3.43 -1.48 9.85
CA ASP A 48 -3.86 -2.16 11.07
C ASP A 48 -5.27 -1.71 11.51
N GLU A 49 -5.60 -0.42 11.36
CA GLU A 49 -6.86 0.15 11.86
C GLU A 49 -8.03 0.03 10.86
N LEU A 50 -7.75 0.09 9.55
CA LEU A 50 -8.80 0.23 8.53
C LEU A 50 -8.83 -0.91 7.52
N VAL A 51 -7.66 -1.42 7.10
CA VAL A 51 -7.62 -2.38 6.00
C VAL A 51 -7.72 -3.82 6.52
N GLU A 52 -6.89 -4.19 7.47
CA GLU A 52 -6.84 -5.56 8.01
C GLU A 52 -8.17 -6.01 8.65
N PRO A 53 -8.90 -5.19 9.43
CA PRO A 53 -10.18 -5.59 10.00
C PRO A 53 -11.24 -5.88 8.93
N GLU A 54 -11.29 -5.09 7.86
CA GLU A 54 -12.23 -5.28 6.75
C GLU A 54 -11.95 -6.56 5.97
N LEU A 55 -10.69 -7.02 5.94
CA LEU A 55 -10.33 -8.31 5.34
C LEU A 55 -10.84 -9.51 6.15
N GLN A 56 -11.03 -9.36 7.46
CA GLN A 56 -11.57 -10.41 8.34
C GLN A 56 -13.10 -10.50 8.24
N GLY A 57 -13.78 -9.46 7.76
CA GLY A 57 -15.22 -9.40 7.56
C GLY A 57 -15.65 -9.58 6.11
N SER A 58 -16.06 -10.80 5.73
CA SER A 58 -16.90 -11.08 4.54
C SER A 58 -16.27 -11.09 3.12
N ILE A 59 -14.95 -10.99 2.92
CA ILE A 59 -14.35 -11.06 1.56
C ILE A 59 -13.50 -12.33 1.29
N LEU A 60 -13.43 -13.26 2.25
CA LEU A 60 -12.85 -14.59 2.03
C LEU A 60 -13.83 -15.71 2.43
N ASP A 61 -15.10 -15.60 2.01
CA ASP A 61 -16.00 -16.76 1.95
C ASP A 61 -16.00 -17.26 0.49
N GLU A 62 -15.74 -18.56 0.29
CA GLU A 62 -15.45 -19.24 -0.98
C GLU A 62 -16.59 -19.20 -2.03
N ARG A 63 -17.61 -18.36 -1.82
CA ARG A 63 -18.81 -18.25 -2.65
C ARG A 63 -18.83 -17.04 -3.60
N VAL A 64 -17.82 -16.17 -3.60
CA VAL A 64 -17.79 -14.95 -4.45
C VAL A 64 -16.49 -14.80 -5.26
N ALA A 65 -15.76 -15.88 -5.50
CA ALA A 65 -14.68 -15.93 -6.49
C ALA A 65 -15.11 -16.70 -7.74
#